data_AF-A0AAW6NBB2-F1
#
_entry.id   AF-A0AAW6NBB2-F1
#
_cell.length_a   1.000
_cell.length_b   1.000
_cell.length_c   1.000
_cell.angle_alpha   90.00
_cell.angle_beta   90.00
_cell.angle_gamma   90.00
#
_symmetry.space_group_name_H-M   'P 1'
#
loop_
_entity.id
_entity.type
_entity.pdbx_description
1 polymer ?
#
loop_
_entity_poly.entity_id
_entity_poly.type
_entity_poly.pdbx_seq_one_letter_code
_entity_poly.pdbx_strand_id
1 'polypeptide(L)'
;MEKSSDSLTDQELTQLCKAEDDLRRAQAAYDELEPLRQKQRASIPLPRRKRPRRILTAEDREARKRLADEKIREKNQKRKEESQKRAFIYSVQRDYETPRSPEELLAAFHQVGSLDQLAKQAQTTRRCAVQLLKSAGLDVIEFIAKDWEAGMSLRALSRKHGPTPQTISSWIKPTGRLIKPRNSNQRYDLSRMSELFSKRWSTNKIAKEMKLSWATVQKARVAC
;
A
#
# COMPACT_ATOMS: atom_id res chain seq x y z
N MET A 1 89.12 -17.25 -20.91
CA MET A 1 89.82 -16.43 -19.90
C MET A 1 90.30 -15.21 -20.67
N GLU A 2 89.97 -13.96 -20.39
CA GLU A 2 89.87 -13.18 -19.14
C GLU A 2 88.76 -12.12 -19.33
N LYS A 3 87.72 -12.06 -18.49
CA LYS A 3 87.49 -11.10 -17.39
C LYS A 3 87.84 -9.62 -17.68
N SER A 4 86.77 -8.87 -17.94
CA SER A 4 86.34 -7.63 -17.26
C SER A 4 87.34 -6.49 -17.03
N SER A 5 87.04 -5.31 -17.58
CA SER A 5 87.11 -4.01 -16.89
C SER A 5 86.32 -2.95 -17.68
N ASP A 6 85.00 -3.06 -17.77
CA ASP A 6 84.16 -1.90 -18.12
C ASP A 6 84.12 -0.98 -16.90
N SER A 7 85.10 -0.09 -16.78
CA SER A 7 85.09 0.96 -15.77
C SER A 7 84.01 1.96 -16.14
N LEU A 8 82.88 1.93 -15.42
CA LEU A 8 81.85 2.97 -15.49
C LEU A 8 82.51 4.34 -15.33
N THR A 9 82.14 5.28 -16.19
CA THR A 9 82.60 6.66 -16.08
C THR A 9 82.05 7.30 -14.81
N ASP A 10 82.78 8.26 -14.21
CA ASP A 10 82.32 8.96 -13.00
C ASP A 10 80.94 9.61 -13.17
N GLN A 11 80.58 9.98 -14.41
CA GLN A 11 79.25 10.49 -14.75
C GLN A 11 78.16 9.40 -14.68
N GLU A 12 78.44 8.18 -15.12
CA GLU A 12 77.49 7.07 -15.02
C GLU A 12 77.33 6.61 -13.57
N LEU A 13 78.40 6.59 -12.77
CA LEU A 13 78.34 6.29 -11.34
C LEU A 13 77.49 7.31 -10.58
N THR A 14 77.65 8.61 -10.86
CA THR A 14 76.84 9.65 -10.23
C THR A 14 75.37 9.61 -10.67
N GLN A 15 75.09 9.21 -11.91
CA GLN A 15 73.72 8.98 -12.38
C GLN A 15 73.08 7.75 -11.73
N LEU A 16 73.83 6.65 -11.57
CA LEU A 16 73.35 5.45 -10.88
C LEU A 16 73.06 5.72 -9.41
N CYS A 17 73.94 6.42 -8.69
CA CYS A 17 73.69 6.79 -7.29
C CYS A 17 72.44 7.67 -7.15
N LYS A 18 72.24 8.64 -8.05
CA LYS A 18 71.01 9.47 -8.05
C LYS A 18 69.77 8.63 -8.31
N ALA A 19 69.82 7.72 -9.29
CA ALA A 19 68.70 6.84 -9.60
C ALA A 19 68.37 5.89 -8.43
N GLU A 20 69.37 5.37 -7.72
CA GLU A 20 69.17 4.54 -6.53
C GLU A 20 68.53 5.33 -5.38
N ASP A 21 68.99 6.56 -5.14
CA ASP A 21 68.43 7.41 -4.09
C ASP A 21 67.00 7.83 -4.42
N ASP A 22 66.69 8.13 -5.67
CA ASP A 22 65.32 8.43 -6.11
C ASP A 22 64.41 7.20 -6.00
N LEU A 23 64.92 6.01 -6.28
CA LEU A 23 64.18 4.75 -6.09
C LEU A 23 63.90 4.50 -4.61
N ARG A 24 64.88 4.73 -3.72
CA ARG A 24 64.68 4.66 -2.26
C ARG A 24 63.64 5.67 -1.78
N ARG A 25 63.68 6.91 -2.26
CA ARG A 25 62.68 7.94 -1.93
C ARG A 25 61.28 7.55 -2.40
N ALA A 26 61.17 6.99 -3.61
CA ALA A 26 59.90 6.51 -4.14
C ALA A 26 59.33 5.34 -3.34
N GLN A 27 60.19 4.41 -2.89
CA GLN A 27 59.78 3.31 -2.01
C GLN A 27 59.35 3.80 -0.63
N ALA A 28 60.10 4.74 -0.02
CA ALA A 28 59.71 5.34 1.25
C ALA A 28 58.35 6.05 1.16
N ALA A 29 58.13 6.82 0.09
CA ALA A 29 56.83 7.48 -0.15
C ALA A 29 55.70 6.46 -0.38
N TYR A 30 55.99 5.33 -1.02
CA TYR A 30 55.03 4.24 -1.20
C TYR A 30 54.64 3.61 0.14
N ASP A 31 55.63 3.35 1.01
CA ASP A 31 55.44 2.75 2.33
C ASP A 31 54.66 3.69 3.28
N GLU A 32 54.88 5.01 3.20
CA GLU A 32 54.10 6.00 3.95
C GLU A 32 52.61 5.99 3.56
N LEU A 33 52.28 5.64 2.31
CA LEU A 33 50.90 5.60 1.82
C LEU A 33 50.20 4.25 2.04
N GLU A 34 50.93 3.18 2.37
CA GLU A 34 50.35 1.85 2.68
C GLU A 34 49.31 1.85 3.82
N PRO A 35 49.49 2.53 4.96
CA PRO A 35 48.45 2.57 6.01
C PRO A 35 47.15 3.23 5.53
N LEU A 36 47.21 4.20 4.62
CA LEU A 36 46.02 4.81 4.01
C LEU A 36 45.33 3.86 3.02
N ARG A 37 46.11 3.11 2.25
CA ARG A 37 45.60 2.06 1.35
C ARG A 37 44.95 0.92 2.12
N GLN A 38 45.52 0.50 3.24
CA GLN A 38 44.93 -0.51 4.11
C GLN A 38 43.59 -0.04 4.69
N LYS A 39 43.50 1.21 5.13
CA LYS A 39 42.23 1.82 5.57
C LYS A 39 41.18 1.87 4.45
N GLN A 40 41.57 2.21 3.21
CA GLN A 40 40.67 2.16 2.05
C GLN A 40 40.23 0.74 1.70
N ARG A 41 41.12 -0.25 1.76
CA ARG A 41 40.77 -1.67 1.52
C ARG A 41 39.79 -2.20 2.59
N ALA A 42 39.95 -1.78 3.84
CA ALA A 42 39.07 -2.17 4.93
C ALA A 42 37.68 -1.51 4.86
N SER A 43 37.55 -0.34 4.22
CA SER A 43 36.28 0.39 4.10
C SER A 43 35.45 -0.01 2.87
N ILE A 44 36.01 -0.80 1.93
CA ILE A 44 35.24 -1.37 0.82
C ILE A 44 34.29 -2.43 1.39
N PRO A 45 32.95 -2.24 1.29
CA PRO A 45 32.01 -3.23 1.75
C PRO A 45 32.21 -4.52 0.97
N LEU A 46 32.59 -5.60 1.66
CA LEU A 46 32.69 -6.91 1.01
C LEU A 46 31.35 -7.23 0.33
N PRO A 47 31.36 -7.69 -0.93
CA PRO A 47 30.14 -8.13 -1.58
C PRO A 47 29.52 -9.21 -0.69
N ARG A 48 28.27 -8.97 -0.23
CA ARG A 48 27.52 -9.92 0.59
C ARG A 48 27.58 -11.28 -0.11
N ARG A 49 28.37 -12.21 0.44
CA ARG A 49 28.43 -13.58 -0.05
C ARG A 49 27.01 -14.10 -0.09
N LYS A 50 26.49 -14.35 -1.31
CA LYS A 50 25.20 -14.99 -1.49
C LYS A 50 25.32 -16.35 -0.80
N ARG A 51 24.66 -16.52 0.34
CA ARG A 51 24.63 -17.80 1.03
C ARG A 51 24.18 -18.86 0.01
N PRO A 52 24.87 -20.00 -0.10
CA PRO A 52 24.43 -21.06 -0.99
C PRO A 52 22.98 -21.37 -0.66
N ARG A 53 22.11 -21.31 -1.67
CA ARG A 53 20.71 -21.70 -1.50
C ARG A 53 20.73 -23.18 -1.12
N ARG A 54 20.46 -23.48 0.15
CA ARG A 54 20.31 -24.87 0.62
C ARG A 54 19.25 -25.53 -0.27
N ILE A 55 19.68 -26.47 -1.09
CA ILE A 55 18.79 -27.27 -1.93
C ILE A 55 18.04 -28.15 -0.94
N LEU A 56 16.76 -27.84 -0.71
CA LEU A 56 15.90 -28.68 0.12
C LEU A 56 15.74 -30.04 -0.57
N THR A 57 15.97 -31.10 0.21
CA THR A 57 15.63 -32.47 -0.17
C THR A 57 14.12 -32.59 -0.43
N ALA A 58 13.70 -33.65 -1.14
CA ALA A 58 12.28 -33.89 -1.38
C ALA A 58 11.50 -33.99 -0.06
N GLU A 59 12.07 -34.65 0.95
CA GLU A 59 11.53 -34.79 2.30
C GLU A 59 11.37 -33.43 3.00
N ASP A 60 12.38 -32.55 2.93
CA ASP A 60 12.29 -31.20 3.49
C ASP A 60 11.16 -30.39 2.85
N ARG A 61 10.91 -30.58 1.55
CA ARG A 61 9.83 -29.90 0.82
C ARG A 61 8.46 -30.41 1.26
N GLU A 62 8.32 -31.72 1.42
CA GLU A 62 7.08 -32.32 1.91
C GLU A 62 6.78 -31.91 3.36
N ALA A 63 7.78 -31.94 4.25
CA ALA A 63 7.63 -31.50 5.63
C ALA A 63 7.17 -30.05 5.72
N ARG A 64 7.75 -29.15 4.89
CA ARG A 64 7.30 -27.75 4.82
C ARG A 64 5.88 -27.61 4.29
N LYS A 65 5.48 -28.43 3.32
CA LYS A 65 4.13 -28.42 2.77
C LYS A 65 3.11 -28.85 3.83
N ARG A 66 3.38 -29.92 4.58
CA ARG A 66 2.54 -30.37 5.70
C ARG A 66 2.39 -29.29 6.78
N LEU A 67 3.49 -28.66 7.19
CA LEU A 67 3.45 -27.55 8.16
C LEU A 67 2.66 -26.33 7.65
N ALA A 68 2.77 -26.03 6.35
CA ALA A 68 2.00 -24.94 5.74
C ALA A 68 0.50 -25.28 5.71
N ASP A 69 0.15 -26.50 5.31
CA ASP A 69 -1.23 -26.99 5.26
C ASP A 69 -1.86 -27.04 6.66
N GLU A 70 -1.10 -27.46 7.67
CA GLU A 70 -1.52 -27.46 9.07
C GLU A 70 -1.78 -26.04 9.59
N LYS A 71 -0.88 -25.08 9.31
CA LYS A 71 -1.11 -23.65 9.62
C LYS A 71 -2.34 -23.08 8.91
N ILE A 72 -2.59 -23.49 7.67
CA ILE A 72 -3.79 -23.09 6.93
C ILE A 72 -5.05 -23.65 7.60
N ARG A 73 -5.03 -24.92 8.02
CA ARG A 73 -6.14 -25.56 8.74
C ARG A 73 -6.43 -24.86 10.06
N GLU A 74 -5.40 -24.62 10.87
CA GLU A 74 -5.52 -23.92 12.15
C GLU A 74 -6.11 -22.51 11.97
N LYS A 75 -5.61 -21.75 10.99
CA LYS A 75 -6.14 -20.42 10.67
C LYS A 75 -7.59 -20.46 10.19
N ASN A 76 -7.97 -21.47 9.41
CA ASN A 76 -9.34 -21.64 8.95
C ASN A 76 -10.27 -22.06 10.09
N GLN A 77 -9.80 -22.89 11.02
CA GLN A 77 -10.55 -23.27 12.21
C GLN A 77 -10.80 -22.07 13.12
N LYS A 78 -9.76 -21.27 13.39
CA LYS A 78 -9.90 -20.00 14.12
C LYS A 78 -10.90 -19.05 13.47
N ARG A 79 -10.88 -18.93 12.13
CA ARG A 79 -11.87 -18.15 11.38
C ARG A 79 -13.29 -18.69 11.51
N LYS A 80 -13.47 -20.02 11.50
CA LYS A 80 -14.78 -20.65 11.73
C LYS A 80 -15.29 -20.36 13.13
N GLU A 81 -14.45 -20.49 14.14
CA GLU A 81 -14.78 -20.17 15.54
C GLU A 81 -15.12 -18.68 15.73
N GLU A 82 -14.33 -17.78 15.13
CA GLU A 82 -14.64 -16.34 15.12
C GLU A 82 -15.96 -16.05 14.41
N SER A 83 -16.24 -16.74 13.30
CA SER A 83 -17.52 -16.62 12.59
C SER A 83 -18.68 -17.16 13.41
N GLN A 84 -18.51 -18.26 14.14
CA GLN A 84 -19.53 -18.83 15.03
C GLN A 84 -19.78 -17.92 16.24
N LYS A 85 -18.74 -17.38 16.86
CA LYS A 85 -18.85 -16.38 17.93
C LYS A 85 -19.58 -15.12 17.45
N ARG A 86 -19.28 -14.65 16.24
CA ARG A 86 -20.01 -13.54 15.61
C ARG A 86 -21.46 -13.93 15.32
N ALA A 87 -21.70 -15.11 14.76
CA ALA A 87 -23.05 -15.60 14.50
C ALA A 87 -23.86 -15.69 15.80
N PHE A 88 -23.26 -16.13 16.91
CA PHE A 88 -23.86 -16.13 18.24
C PHE A 88 -24.20 -14.71 18.72
N ILE A 89 -23.29 -13.75 18.54
CA ILE A 89 -23.55 -12.32 18.84
C ILE A 89 -24.71 -11.76 18.01
N TYR A 90 -24.93 -12.27 16.78
CA TYR A 90 -26.04 -11.85 15.91
C TYR A 90 -27.29 -12.75 15.98
N SER A 91 -27.22 -13.93 16.62
CA SER A 91 -28.33 -14.87 16.80
C SER A 91 -29.06 -14.67 18.13
N VAL A 92 -28.53 -13.82 19.01
CA VAL A 92 -29.34 -13.20 20.06
C VAL A 92 -30.31 -12.24 19.36
N GLN A 93 -31.41 -12.82 18.86
CA GLN A 93 -32.67 -12.13 18.66
C GLN A 93 -33.06 -11.61 20.05
N ARG A 94 -32.50 -10.47 20.43
CA ARG A 94 -32.97 -9.71 21.58
C ARG A 94 -34.39 -9.32 21.25
N ASP A 95 -35.29 -9.60 22.17
CA ASP A 95 -36.64 -9.07 22.23
C ASP A 95 -36.54 -7.54 22.07
N TYR A 96 -36.65 -7.06 20.84
CA TYR A 96 -36.75 -5.64 20.61
C TYR A 96 -38.15 -5.27 21.07
N GLU A 97 -38.24 -4.33 22.01
CA GLU A 97 -39.52 -3.70 22.31
C GLU A 97 -40.09 -3.19 20.98
N THR A 98 -41.22 -3.78 20.60
CA THR A 98 -41.98 -3.44 19.39
C THR A 98 -42.39 -1.97 19.53
N PRO A 99 -42.29 -1.15 18.48
CA PRO A 99 -42.24 0.29 18.63
C PRO A 99 -43.50 0.88 19.30
N ARG A 100 -43.24 1.82 20.20
CA ARG A 100 -44.04 3.04 20.42
C ARG A 100 -44.60 3.54 19.07
N SER A 101 -45.81 4.07 19.06
CA SER A 101 -46.59 4.42 17.86
C SER A 101 -45.76 4.99 16.68
N PRO A 102 -46.14 4.76 15.41
CA PRO A 102 -45.36 5.22 14.25
C PRO A 102 -45.05 6.72 14.31
N GLU A 103 -45.95 7.53 14.85
CA GLU A 103 -45.77 8.97 15.06
C GLU A 103 -44.67 9.29 16.08
N GLU A 104 -44.64 8.58 17.22
CA GLU A 104 -43.58 8.74 18.23
C GLU A 104 -42.21 8.35 17.67
N LEU A 105 -42.16 7.33 16.82
CA LEU A 105 -40.91 6.88 16.20
C LEU A 105 -40.35 7.92 15.22
N LEU A 106 -41.22 8.56 14.44
CA LEU A 106 -40.84 9.67 13.56
C LEU A 106 -40.40 10.89 14.38
N ALA A 107 -41.14 11.25 15.43
CA ALA A 107 -40.80 12.36 16.31
C ALA A 107 -39.43 12.15 16.98
N ALA A 108 -39.17 10.95 17.50
CA ALA A 108 -37.88 10.58 18.07
C ALA A 108 -36.75 10.68 17.04
N PHE A 109 -36.98 10.22 15.81
CA PHE A 109 -35.97 10.34 14.75
C PHE A 109 -35.69 11.79 14.36
N HIS A 110 -36.73 12.64 14.27
CA HIS A 110 -36.56 14.06 13.99
C HIS A 110 -35.84 14.82 15.12
N GLN A 111 -36.11 14.47 16.38
CA GLN A 111 -35.42 15.04 17.53
C GLN A 111 -33.93 14.69 17.53
N VAL A 112 -33.60 13.44 17.23
CA VAL A 112 -32.23 12.93 17.29
C VAL A 112 -31.45 13.25 16.01
N GLY A 113 -32.09 13.21 14.85
CA GLY A 113 -31.50 13.47 13.54
C GLY A 113 -30.44 12.45 13.09
N SER A 114 -30.31 11.32 13.80
CA SER A 114 -29.28 10.30 13.57
C SER A 114 -29.85 8.90 13.68
N LEU A 115 -29.53 8.07 12.68
CA LEU A 115 -29.94 6.66 12.64
C LEU A 115 -29.25 5.84 13.74
N ASP A 116 -27.96 6.09 14.00
CA ASP A 116 -27.19 5.37 15.01
C ASP A 116 -27.69 5.69 16.43
N GLN A 117 -28.00 6.95 16.68
CA GLN A 117 -28.53 7.37 17.98
C GLN A 117 -29.97 6.89 18.18
N LEU A 118 -30.83 6.92 17.16
CA LEU A 118 -32.17 6.30 17.25
C LEU A 118 -32.06 4.80 17.55
N ALA A 119 -31.18 4.09 16.86
CA ALA A 119 -30.97 2.66 17.10
C ALA A 119 -30.52 2.40 18.55
N LYS A 120 -29.62 3.23 19.09
CA LYS A 120 -29.20 3.16 20.51
C LYS A 120 -30.36 3.43 21.47
N GLN A 121 -31.15 4.47 21.22
CA GLN A 121 -32.29 4.85 22.06
C GLN A 121 -33.37 3.78 22.08
N ALA A 122 -33.67 3.20 20.92
CA ALA A 122 -34.63 2.11 20.78
C ALA A 122 -34.03 0.73 21.16
N GLN A 123 -32.77 0.68 21.60
CA GLN A 123 -32.02 -0.55 21.89
C GLN A 123 -32.06 -1.58 20.74
N THR A 124 -32.17 -1.10 19.50
CA THR A 124 -32.24 -1.92 18.29
C THR A 124 -30.96 -1.88 17.47
N THR A 125 -30.85 -2.75 16.46
CA THR A 125 -29.80 -2.59 15.44
C THR A 125 -30.17 -1.50 14.45
N ARG A 126 -29.16 -0.85 13.84
CA ARG A 126 -29.37 0.12 12.75
C ARG A 126 -30.23 -0.43 11.60
N ARG A 127 -30.12 -1.73 11.29
CA ARG A 127 -30.93 -2.37 10.24
C ARG A 127 -32.41 -2.41 10.64
N CYS A 128 -32.70 -2.80 11.89
CA CYS A 128 -34.05 -2.78 12.43
C CYS A 128 -34.60 -1.35 12.47
N ALA A 129 -33.82 -0.37 12.92
CA ALA A 129 -34.21 1.04 12.92
C ALA A 129 -34.60 1.56 11.52
N VAL A 130 -33.86 1.18 10.47
CA VAL A 130 -34.23 1.50 9.07
C VAL A 130 -35.57 0.85 8.68
N GLN A 131 -35.79 -0.42 9.05
CA GLN A 131 -37.04 -1.11 8.75
C GLN A 131 -38.23 -0.48 9.50
N LEU A 132 -38.04 -0.10 10.76
CA LEU A 132 -39.05 0.55 11.58
C LEU A 132 -39.44 1.94 11.04
N LEU A 133 -38.44 2.76 10.67
CA LEU A 133 -38.68 4.06 10.04
C LEU A 133 -39.40 3.90 8.70
N LYS A 134 -39.02 2.89 7.91
CA LYS A 134 -39.68 2.58 6.65
C LYS A 134 -41.14 2.15 6.87
N SER A 135 -41.43 1.33 7.88
CA SER A 135 -42.82 0.98 8.23
C SER A 135 -43.63 2.15 8.75
N ALA A 136 -42.98 3.14 9.37
CA ALA A 136 -43.60 4.40 9.79
C ALA A 136 -43.74 5.43 8.63
N GLY A 137 -43.36 5.07 7.40
CA GLY A 137 -43.51 5.93 6.22
C GLY A 137 -42.34 6.88 5.94
N LEU A 138 -41.22 6.78 6.68
CA LEU A 138 -40.01 7.58 6.43
C LEU A 138 -38.95 6.76 5.70
N ASP A 139 -38.56 7.24 4.51
CA ASP A 139 -37.40 6.69 3.80
C ASP A 139 -36.10 7.33 4.30
N VAL A 140 -35.39 6.59 5.14
CA VAL A 140 -34.10 7.00 5.73
C VAL A 140 -33.03 7.22 4.66
N ILE A 141 -33.06 6.44 3.57
CA ILE A 141 -32.09 6.57 2.50
C ILE A 141 -32.28 7.94 1.83
N GLU A 142 -33.53 8.30 1.57
CA GLU A 142 -33.85 9.58 0.94
C GLU A 142 -33.59 10.77 1.86
N PHE A 143 -33.81 10.61 3.17
CA PHE A 143 -33.40 11.59 4.17
C PHE A 143 -31.89 11.85 4.15
N ILE A 144 -31.08 10.79 4.15
CA ILE A 144 -29.60 10.89 4.08
C ILE A 144 -29.16 11.47 2.72
N ALA A 145 -29.87 11.14 1.65
CA ALA A 145 -29.58 11.63 0.31
C ALA A 145 -29.82 13.14 0.17
N LYS A 146 -30.83 13.69 0.86
CA LYS A 146 -31.04 15.15 0.97
C LYS A 146 -29.90 15.85 1.71
N ASP A 147 -29.42 15.26 2.81
CA ASP A 147 -28.25 15.80 3.52
C ASP A 147 -26.98 15.82 2.63
N TRP A 148 -26.83 14.84 1.73
CA TRP A 148 -25.79 14.84 0.70
C TRP A 148 -25.97 15.96 -0.32
N GLU A 149 -27.18 16.17 -0.83
CA GLU A 149 -27.50 17.28 -1.74
C GLU A 149 -27.23 18.65 -1.13
N ALA A 150 -27.47 18.79 0.18
CA ALA A 150 -27.12 19.98 0.95
C ALA A 150 -25.60 20.20 1.11
N GLY A 151 -24.76 19.31 0.55
CA GLY A 151 -23.31 19.48 0.50
C GLY A 151 -22.55 18.75 1.62
N MET A 152 -23.19 17.93 2.46
CA MET A 152 -22.45 17.14 3.45
C MET A 152 -21.57 16.09 2.78
N SER A 153 -20.32 15.99 3.22
CA SER A 153 -19.42 14.92 2.76
C SER A 153 -19.88 13.54 3.25
N LEU A 154 -19.57 12.47 2.51
CA LEU A 154 -19.83 11.09 2.93
C LEU A 154 -19.22 10.74 4.30
N ARG A 155 -18.11 11.39 4.68
CA ARG A 155 -17.50 11.22 6.02
C ARG A 155 -18.35 11.87 7.10
N ALA A 156 -18.91 13.05 6.84
CA ALA A 156 -19.81 13.72 7.78
C ALA A 156 -21.09 12.91 7.97
N LEU A 157 -21.71 12.45 6.87
CA LEU A 157 -22.89 11.57 6.92
C LEU A 157 -22.61 10.28 7.68
N SER A 158 -21.42 9.69 7.49
CA SER A 158 -21.01 8.49 8.21
C SER A 158 -20.89 8.71 9.71
N ARG A 159 -20.29 9.83 10.13
CA ARG A 159 -20.20 10.20 11.55
C ARG A 159 -21.58 10.50 12.15
N LYS A 160 -22.45 11.16 11.39
CA LYS A 160 -23.80 11.54 11.82
C LYS A 160 -24.69 10.32 11.99
N HIS A 161 -24.81 9.48 10.96
CA HIS A 161 -25.79 8.39 10.94
C HIS A 161 -25.24 7.03 11.36
N GLY A 162 -23.91 6.84 11.38
CA GLY A 162 -23.23 5.60 11.80
C GLY A 162 -22.71 4.68 10.67
N PRO A 163 -23.47 4.42 9.58
CA PRO A 163 -22.97 3.59 8.48
C PRO A 163 -21.67 4.11 7.88
N THR A 164 -20.86 3.20 7.33
CA THR A 164 -19.59 3.58 6.70
C THR A 164 -19.83 4.47 5.48
N PRO A 165 -18.85 5.31 5.06
CA PRO A 165 -18.99 6.14 3.86
C PRO A 165 -19.27 5.31 2.60
N GLN A 166 -18.77 4.07 2.55
CA GLN A 166 -19.03 3.14 1.46
C GLN A 166 -20.50 2.68 1.43
N THR A 167 -21.06 2.34 2.60
CA THR A 167 -22.48 1.98 2.74
C THR A 167 -23.37 3.15 2.34
N ILE A 168 -23.07 4.36 2.81
CA ILE A 168 -23.85 5.56 2.47
C ILE A 168 -23.77 5.85 0.97
N SER A 169 -22.58 5.70 0.36
CA SER A 169 -22.45 5.81 -1.10
C SER A 169 -23.32 4.79 -1.83
N SER A 170 -23.41 3.54 -1.35
CA SER A 170 -24.27 2.54 -1.96
C SER A 170 -25.76 2.83 -1.79
N TRP A 171 -26.16 3.54 -0.74
CA TRP A 171 -27.55 3.95 -0.50
C TRP A 171 -27.97 5.14 -1.38
N ILE A 172 -27.09 6.11 -1.57
CA ILE A 172 -27.39 7.33 -2.34
C ILE A 172 -27.35 7.06 -3.86
N LYS A 173 -26.51 6.15 -4.36
CA LYS A 173 -26.39 5.89 -5.81
C LYS A 173 -27.73 5.51 -6.49
N PRO A 174 -28.54 4.59 -5.94
CA PRO A 174 -29.85 4.26 -6.51
C PRO A 174 -30.84 5.43 -6.59
N THR A 175 -30.64 6.49 -5.80
CA THR A 175 -31.54 7.65 -5.80
C THR A 175 -31.25 8.65 -6.93
N GLY A 176 -30.35 8.30 -7.87
CA GLY A 176 -30.02 9.10 -9.05
C GLY A 176 -29.00 10.22 -8.78
N ARG A 177 -28.58 10.41 -7.53
CA ARG A 177 -27.63 11.46 -7.15
C ARG A 177 -26.20 11.11 -7.53
N LEU A 178 -25.50 12.09 -8.10
CA LEU A 178 -24.13 11.91 -8.53
C LEU A 178 -23.18 11.92 -7.33
N ILE A 179 -22.57 10.76 -7.07
CA ILE A 179 -21.48 10.64 -6.11
C ILE A 179 -20.18 10.49 -6.88
N LYS A 180 -19.31 11.49 -6.79
CA LYS A 180 -17.98 11.39 -7.37
C LYS A 180 -17.26 10.19 -6.75
N PRO A 181 -16.72 9.26 -7.55
CA PRO A 181 -15.94 8.17 -7.02
C PRO A 181 -14.77 8.75 -6.20
N ARG A 182 -14.42 8.10 -5.09
CA ARG A 182 -13.26 8.46 -4.28
C ARG A 182 -12.05 8.60 -5.20
N ASN A 183 -11.29 9.70 -5.10
CA ASN A 183 -10.09 9.98 -5.92
C ASN A 183 -9.12 8.78 -6.05
N SER A 184 -9.14 7.82 -5.12
CA SER A 184 -8.38 6.57 -5.21
C SER A 184 -8.77 5.66 -6.39
N ASN A 185 -9.98 5.78 -6.94
CA ASN A 185 -10.45 4.99 -8.07
C ASN A 185 -10.19 5.69 -9.41
N GLN A 186 -10.02 7.01 -9.42
CA GLN A 186 -9.63 7.76 -10.61
C GLN A 186 -8.11 7.90 -10.60
N ARG A 187 -7.44 6.81 -10.98
CA ARG A 187 -5.96 6.71 -10.91
C ARG A 187 -5.24 7.69 -11.84
N TYR A 188 -5.93 8.20 -12.85
CA TYR A 188 -5.39 9.09 -13.88
C TYR A 188 -6.55 9.76 -14.65
N ASP A 189 -6.28 10.90 -15.27
CA ASP A 189 -7.24 11.65 -16.08
C ASP A 189 -7.43 10.97 -17.45
N LEU A 190 -8.53 10.23 -17.58
CA LEU A 190 -8.90 9.52 -18.80
C LEU A 190 -9.22 10.47 -19.96
N SER A 191 -9.85 11.62 -19.69
CA SER A 191 -10.20 12.59 -20.73
C SER A 191 -8.96 13.21 -21.34
N ARG A 192 -7.98 13.59 -20.51
CA ARG A 192 -6.70 14.06 -21.03
C ARG A 192 -5.95 12.98 -21.81
N MET A 193 -6.06 11.72 -21.39
CA MET A 193 -5.40 10.61 -22.07
C MET A 193 -6.03 10.30 -23.44
N SER A 194 -7.37 10.35 -23.54
CA SER A 194 -8.08 10.17 -24.82
C SER A 194 -7.78 11.29 -25.80
N GLU A 195 -7.64 12.54 -25.34
CA GLU A 195 -7.16 13.66 -26.16
C GLU A 195 -5.77 13.40 -26.74
N LEU A 196 -4.83 12.90 -25.91
CA LEU A 196 -3.46 12.62 -26.35
C LEU A 196 -3.40 11.45 -27.34
N PHE A 197 -4.22 10.42 -27.14
CA PHE A 197 -4.38 9.35 -28.13
C PHE A 197 -4.98 9.85 -29.44
N SER A 198 -5.98 10.74 -29.39
CA SER A 198 -6.59 11.37 -30.57
C SER A 198 -5.57 12.19 -31.38
N LYS A 199 -4.60 12.81 -30.70
CA LYS A 199 -3.45 13.49 -31.32
C LYS A 199 -2.39 12.54 -31.89
N ARG A 200 -2.65 11.23 -31.94
CA ARG A 200 -1.75 10.16 -32.41
C ARG A 200 -0.43 10.07 -31.64
N TRP A 201 -0.42 10.43 -30.35
CA TRP A 201 0.77 10.23 -29.54
C TRP A 201 0.99 8.75 -29.22
N SER A 202 2.25 8.32 -29.15
CA SER A 202 2.59 6.96 -28.77
C SER A 202 2.38 6.73 -27.26
N THR A 203 2.06 5.50 -26.87
CA THR A 203 1.88 5.10 -25.45
C THR A 203 3.08 5.52 -24.60
N ASN A 204 4.31 5.42 -25.12
CA ASN A 204 5.54 5.86 -24.45
C ASN A 204 5.57 7.38 -24.20
N LYS A 205 5.17 8.17 -25.20
CA LYS A 205 5.15 9.63 -25.10
C LYS A 205 4.11 10.10 -24.08
N ILE A 206 2.92 9.49 -24.11
CA ILE A 206 1.82 9.77 -23.16
C ILE A 206 2.21 9.37 -21.73
N ALA A 207 2.86 8.21 -21.54
CA ALA A 207 3.33 7.76 -20.24
C ALA A 207 4.33 8.74 -19.61
N LYS A 208 5.26 9.27 -20.40
CA LYS A 208 6.21 10.31 -19.95
C LYS A 208 5.50 11.63 -19.61
N GLU A 209 4.61 12.09 -20.49
CA GLU A 209 3.86 13.34 -20.32
C GLU A 209 3.00 13.33 -19.05
N MET A 210 2.24 12.24 -18.86
CA MET A 210 1.31 12.11 -17.74
C MET A 210 1.98 11.57 -16.46
N LYS A 211 3.29 11.26 -16.49
CA LYS A 211 4.04 10.63 -15.40
C LYS A 211 3.39 9.34 -14.90
N LEU A 212 2.93 8.51 -15.82
CA LEU A 212 2.28 7.23 -15.56
C LEU A 212 3.12 6.06 -16.07
N SER A 213 2.88 4.86 -15.54
CA SER A 213 3.53 3.66 -16.08
C SER A 213 3.00 3.36 -17.48
N TRP A 214 3.88 2.83 -18.36
CA TRP A 214 3.48 2.40 -19.70
C TRP A 214 2.30 1.43 -19.66
N ALA A 215 2.32 0.46 -18.74
CA ALA A 215 1.25 -0.52 -18.55
C ALA A 215 -0.09 0.14 -18.17
N THR A 216 -0.05 1.22 -17.39
CA THR A 216 -1.26 1.99 -17.04
C THR A 216 -1.87 2.67 -18.27
N VAL A 217 -1.04 3.32 -19.08
CA VAL A 217 -1.47 4.00 -20.31
C VAL A 217 -1.98 3.01 -21.35
N GLN A 218 -1.34 1.85 -21.47
CA GLN A 218 -1.77 0.79 -22.38
C GLN A 218 -3.12 0.19 -21.98
N LYS A 219 -3.38 0.01 -20.68
CA LYS A 219 -4.71 -0.42 -20.18
C LYS A 219 -5.79 0.62 -20.46
N ALA A 220 -5.47 1.90 -20.26
CA ALA A 220 -6.39 2.99 -20.52
C ALA A 220 -6.78 3.10 -22.00
N ARG A 221 -5.85 2.80 -22.93
CA ARG A 221 -6.11 2.75 -24.37
C ARG A 221 -7.24 1.78 -24.77
N VAL A 222 -7.45 0.70 -24.00
CA VAL A 222 -8.51 -0.28 -24.26
C VAL A 222 -9.87 0.21 -23.72
N ALA A 223 -9.85 1.16 -22.79
CA ALA A 223 -11.04 1.71 -22.14
C ALA A 223 -11.50 3.06 -22.73
N CYS A 224 -10.69 3.68 -23.58
CA CYS A 224 -11.00 4.89 -24.36
C CYS A 224 -11.44 4.50 -25.77
#